data_AF-A0A939UI96-F1
#
_entry.id   AF-A0A939UI96-F1
#
_cell.length_a   1.000
_cell.length_b   1.000
_cell.length_c   1.000
_cell.angle_alpha   90.00
_cell.angle_beta   90.00
_cell.angle_gamma   90.00
#
_symmetry.space_group_name_H-M   'P 1'
#
loop_
_entity.id
_entity.type
_entity.pdbx_description
1 polymer ?
#
loop_
_entity_poly.entity_id
_entity_poly.type
_entity_poly.pdbx_seq_one_letter_code
_entity_poly.pdbx_strand_id
1 'polypeptide(L)'
;MKKANYIVVILLVCLFMGILYACNNTPSKQHNVIEYGLHFDSPLSEELPSDHCAYRADTNEFCIDNVSLTFYYGWAYDANCPDGRDIPEAELYFYNETQPTVTYPIRNINDYISEGYRCYRVYDDYHRVTEIRFEHSESITIPQEVFTGETGLIYFAVKGEDINNRDNRIEEYKGHITSCCIYYHKNGDKVIISCQKFTDEE
;
A
#
# COMPACT_ATOMS: atom_id res chain seq x y z
N MET A 1 -40.91 22.77 40.52
CA MET A 1 -40.04 21.70 39.96
C MET A 1 -39.82 21.87 38.45
N LYS A 2 -39.20 22.98 38.00
CA LYS A 2 -38.93 23.22 36.56
C LYS A 2 -37.44 23.41 36.22
N LYS A 3 -36.56 23.51 37.22
CA LYS A 3 -35.13 23.79 37.02
C LYS A 3 -34.28 22.54 36.72
N ALA A 4 -34.72 21.35 37.12
CA ALA A 4 -33.98 20.11 36.90
C ALA A 4 -33.94 19.68 35.42
N ASN A 5 -34.99 20.01 34.65
CA ASN A 5 -35.07 19.61 33.23
C ASN A 5 -34.12 20.40 32.32
N TYR A 6 -33.73 21.63 32.69
CA TYR A 6 -32.82 22.44 31.87
C TYR A 6 -31.37 21.95 31.93
N ILE A 7 -30.93 21.42 33.07
CA ILE A 7 -29.55 20.96 33.26
C ILE A 7 -29.28 19.69 32.44
N VAL A 8 -30.25 18.77 32.38
CA VAL A 8 -30.14 17.53 31.60
C VAL A 8 -30.08 17.81 30.10
N VAL A 9 -30.85 18.79 29.61
CA VAL A 9 -30.85 19.17 28.19
C VAL A 9 -29.53 19.84 27.78
N ILE A 10 -28.95 20.68 28.63
CA ILE A 10 -27.65 21.33 28.36
C ILE A 10 -26.53 20.29 28.30
N LEU A 11 -26.50 19.33 29.22
CA LEU A 11 -25.52 18.24 29.23
C LEU A 11 -25.60 17.36 27.98
N LEU A 12 -26.80 17.07 27.49
CA LEU A 12 -27.00 16.32 26.24
C LEU A 12 -26.54 17.10 25.00
N VAL A 13 -26.79 18.41 24.93
CA VAL A 13 -26.32 19.25 23.80
C VAL A 13 -24.80 19.36 23.78
N CYS A 14 -24.15 19.48 24.94
CA CYS A 14 -22.69 19.48 25.03
C CYS A 14 -22.07 18.13 24.63
N LEU A 15 -22.71 17.01 24.96
CA LEU A 15 -22.26 15.68 24.55
C LEU A 15 -22.37 15.48 23.03
N PHE A 16 -23.46 15.96 22.40
CA PHE A 16 -23.63 15.88 20.95
C PHE A 16 -22.70 16.83 20.18
N MET A 17 -22.39 18.03 20.70
CA MET A 17 -21.40 18.91 20.07
C MET A 17 -19.97 18.35 20.19
N GLY A 18 -19.62 17.66 21.28
CA GLY A 18 -18.31 17.01 21.43
C GLY A 18 -18.10 15.85 20.46
N ILE A 19 -19.15 15.07 20.18
CA ILE A 19 -19.10 13.93 19.25
C ILE A 19 -19.03 14.41 17.78
N LEU A 20 -19.65 15.54 17.45
CA LEU A 20 -19.58 16.12 16.10
C LEU A 20 -18.25 16.85 15.81
N TYR A 21 -17.50 17.23 16.85
CA TYR A 21 -16.19 17.89 16.67
C TYR A 21 -15.02 16.90 16.53
N ALA A 22 -15.24 15.60 16.77
CA ALA A 22 -14.20 14.58 16.71
C ALA A 22 -13.80 14.17 15.27
N CYS A 23 -14.54 14.56 14.22
CA CYS A 23 -14.20 14.18 12.84
C CYS A 23 -14.27 15.33 11.81
N ASN A 24 -14.25 16.60 12.23
CA ASN A 24 -14.30 17.74 11.30
C ASN A 24 -13.00 18.56 11.27
N ASN A 25 -11.85 17.89 11.26
CA ASN A 25 -10.64 18.49 10.71
C ASN A 25 -10.75 18.40 9.18
N THR A 26 -11.12 19.51 8.56
CA THR A 26 -11.07 19.64 7.11
C THR A 26 -9.60 19.54 6.68
N PRO A 27 -9.20 18.56 5.83
CA PRO A 27 -7.82 18.46 5.39
C PRO A 27 -7.42 19.73 4.66
N SER A 28 -6.35 20.38 5.11
CA SER A 28 -5.80 21.55 4.45
C SER A 28 -5.27 21.17 3.07
N LYS A 29 -5.88 21.72 2.02
CA LYS A 29 -5.34 21.83 0.64
C LYS A 29 -4.57 20.59 0.12
N GLN A 30 -5.32 19.54 -0.14
CA GLN A 30 -5.29 18.68 -1.33
C GLN A 30 -4.03 18.78 -2.24
N HIS A 31 -2.95 18.07 -1.88
CA HIS A 31 -2.25 17.24 -2.87
C HIS A 31 -3.08 15.96 -2.99
N ASN A 32 -4.10 16.00 -3.84
CA ASN A 32 -5.30 15.17 -3.69
C ASN A 32 -5.21 13.70 -4.06
N VAL A 33 -4.08 13.28 -4.59
CA VAL A 33 -3.88 11.91 -5.02
C VAL A 33 -2.41 11.60 -4.81
N ILE A 34 -2.10 10.73 -3.85
CA ILE A 34 -0.76 10.16 -3.72
C ILE A 34 -0.78 8.89 -4.56
N GLU A 35 -0.27 8.98 -5.79
CA GLU A 35 0.04 7.82 -6.64
C GLU A 35 1.54 7.54 -6.52
N TYR A 36 1.91 6.36 -6.05
CA TYR A 36 3.31 5.92 -6.04
C TYR A 36 3.41 4.54 -6.67
N GLY A 37 4.00 4.49 -7.86
CA GLY A 37 4.25 3.24 -8.56
C GLY A 37 5.61 3.15 -9.26
N LEU A 38 6.38 4.25 -9.40
CA LEU A 38 7.53 4.25 -10.30
C LEU A 38 8.62 5.21 -9.82
N HIS A 39 9.55 4.73 -8.98
CA HIS A 39 10.87 5.36 -8.90
C HIS A 39 11.86 4.47 -9.66
N PHE A 40 12.06 4.77 -10.94
CA PHE A 40 13.11 4.16 -11.75
C PHE A 40 14.29 5.11 -11.84
N ASP A 41 15.18 5.06 -10.85
CA ASP A 41 16.47 5.75 -10.93
C ASP A 41 17.52 4.95 -11.73
N SER A 42 17.11 3.87 -12.42
CA SER A 42 18.02 3.02 -13.21
C SER A 42 17.48 2.80 -14.62
N PRO A 43 18.32 2.88 -15.68
CA PRO A 43 17.94 2.47 -17.02
C PRO A 43 17.63 0.96 -17.03
N LEU A 44 16.33 0.64 -17.04
CA LEU A 44 15.77 -0.72 -17.04
C LEU A 44 15.95 -1.45 -18.39
N SER A 45 17.18 -1.66 -18.85
CA SER A 45 17.40 -2.43 -20.09
C SER A 45 17.43 -3.94 -19.89
N GLU A 46 17.42 -4.46 -18.65
CA GLU A 46 17.66 -5.90 -18.40
C GLU A 46 16.85 -6.50 -17.23
N GLU A 47 15.83 -5.81 -16.68
CA GLU A 47 15.03 -6.43 -15.62
C GLU A 47 14.04 -7.44 -16.21
N LEU A 48 14.37 -8.71 -15.99
CA LEU A 48 13.52 -9.90 -16.03
C LEU A 48 12.07 -9.57 -15.62
N PRO A 49 11.07 -10.32 -16.13
CA PRO A 49 9.67 -10.09 -15.76
C PRO A 49 9.54 -9.94 -14.25
N SER A 50 8.98 -8.80 -13.86
CA SER A 50 8.96 -8.33 -12.49
C SER A 50 7.53 -8.11 -12.02
N ASP A 51 7.22 -8.63 -10.84
CA ASP A 51 6.00 -8.24 -10.16
C ASP A 51 6.14 -6.78 -9.75
N HIS A 52 5.06 -6.03 -9.93
CA HIS A 52 5.00 -4.63 -9.60
C HIS A 52 3.87 -4.40 -8.60
N CYS A 53 4.10 -3.48 -7.67
CA CYS A 53 3.09 -3.00 -6.75
C CYS A 53 3.10 -1.47 -6.74
N ALA A 54 1.92 -0.89 -6.59
CA ALA A 54 1.70 0.53 -6.41
C ALA A 54 0.50 0.74 -5.49
N TYR A 55 0.36 1.95 -4.96
CA TYR A 55 -0.85 2.32 -4.24
C TYR A 55 -1.31 3.73 -4.62
N ARG A 56 -2.60 3.95 -4.38
CA ARG A 56 -3.25 5.24 -4.47
C ARG A 56 -4.09 5.51 -3.23
N ALA A 57 -4.05 6.77 -2.79
CA ALA A 57 -4.88 7.27 -1.71
C ALA A 57 -5.53 8.61 -2.11
N ASP A 58 -6.83 8.75 -1.85
CA ASP A 58 -7.57 10.01 -2.05
C ASP A 58 -7.40 11.00 -0.87
N THR A 59 -6.92 10.50 0.26
CA THR A 59 -6.53 11.27 1.45
C THR A 59 -5.21 10.71 1.97
N ASN A 60 -4.48 11.50 2.75
CA ASN A 60 -3.28 11.05 3.43
C ASN A 60 -3.48 10.87 4.94
N GLU A 61 -4.59 11.33 5.52
CA GLU A 61 -4.93 11.18 6.95
C GLU A 61 -6.05 10.16 7.14
N PHE A 62 -5.85 9.23 8.07
CA PHE A 62 -6.73 8.09 8.37
C PHE A 62 -6.86 7.86 9.87
N CYS A 63 -7.95 7.22 10.30
CA CYS A 63 -7.98 6.55 11.60
C CYS A 63 -7.13 5.26 11.51
N ILE A 64 -6.34 4.96 12.53
CA ILE A 64 -5.40 3.82 12.56
C ILE A 64 -6.10 2.46 12.40
N ASP A 65 -7.34 2.36 12.83
CA ASP A 65 -8.19 1.17 12.71
C ASP A 65 -8.81 1.01 11.31
N ASN A 66 -8.67 2.01 10.45
CA ASN A 66 -9.30 2.04 9.13
C ASN A 66 -8.45 2.79 8.08
N VAL A 67 -7.22 2.32 7.87
CA VAL A 67 -6.34 2.80 6.79
C VAL A 67 -6.59 1.97 5.53
N SER A 68 -7.55 2.38 4.70
CA SER A 68 -7.89 1.68 3.44
C SER A 68 -7.36 2.42 2.23
N LEU A 69 -6.49 1.77 1.44
CA LEU A 69 -5.88 2.31 0.23
C LEU A 69 -6.25 1.45 -0.97
N THR A 70 -6.22 2.04 -2.17
CA THR A 70 -6.32 1.27 -3.41
C THR A 70 -4.93 0.80 -3.80
N PHE A 71 -4.72 -0.51 -3.81
CA PHE A 71 -3.48 -1.13 -4.26
C PHE A 71 -3.63 -1.62 -5.69
N TYR A 72 -2.57 -1.47 -6.45
CA TYR A 72 -2.40 -2.01 -7.80
C TYR A 72 -1.23 -2.96 -7.76
N TYR A 73 -1.41 -4.15 -8.29
CA TYR A 73 -0.34 -5.13 -8.31
C TYR A 73 -0.53 -6.13 -9.44
N GLY A 74 0.57 -6.73 -9.87
CA GLY A 74 0.53 -7.68 -10.98
C GLY A 74 1.89 -8.02 -11.53
N TRP A 75 1.90 -8.91 -12.52
CA TRP A 75 3.10 -9.43 -13.17
C TRP A 75 3.27 -8.84 -14.58
N ALA A 76 4.49 -8.42 -14.92
CA ALA A 76 4.81 -7.94 -16.26
C ALA A 76 5.33 -9.09 -17.12
N TYR A 77 4.65 -9.39 -18.23
CA TYR A 77 5.14 -10.34 -19.24
C TYR A 77 6.21 -9.70 -20.13
N ASP A 78 7.35 -10.35 -20.32
CA ASP A 78 8.30 -10.03 -21.39
C ASP A 78 8.35 -11.16 -22.42
N ALA A 79 7.86 -10.88 -23.64
CA ALA A 79 7.84 -11.83 -24.74
C ALA A 79 9.25 -12.30 -25.17
N ASN A 80 10.29 -11.55 -24.83
CA ASN A 80 11.67 -11.88 -25.13
C ASN A 80 12.33 -12.72 -24.02
N CYS A 81 11.65 -12.93 -22.89
CA CYS A 81 12.12 -13.72 -21.76
C CYS A 81 11.17 -14.91 -21.52
N PRO A 82 11.25 -15.98 -22.32
CA PRO A 82 10.39 -17.16 -22.17
C PRO A 82 10.63 -17.94 -20.87
N ASP A 83 11.76 -17.70 -20.19
CA ASP A 83 12.09 -18.23 -18.86
C ASP A 83 11.75 -17.22 -17.75
N GLY A 84 10.72 -16.40 -17.97
CA GLY A 84 10.23 -15.45 -16.99
C GLY A 84 9.70 -16.09 -15.70
N ARG A 85 9.61 -15.28 -14.63
CA ARG A 85 8.95 -15.67 -13.37
C ARG A 85 7.53 -16.17 -13.66
N ASP A 86 7.23 -17.38 -13.19
CA ASP A 86 5.91 -17.99 -13.27
C ASP A 86 5.46 -18.36 -11.85
N ILE A 87 4.64 -17.49 -11.27
CA ILE A 87 4.12 -17.61 -9.91
C ILE A 87 2.63 -17.92 -10.02
N PRO A 88 2.21 -19.20 -10.12
CA PRO A 88 0.80 -19.54 -10.27
C PRO A 88 -0.01 -19.17 -9.02
N GLU A 89 0.60 -19.35 -7.84
CA GLU A 89 0.00 -19.06 -6.55
C GLU A 89 0.81 -18.00 -5.80
N ALA A 90 0.13 -16.95 -5.32
CA ALA A 90 0.75 -15.83 -4.64
C ALA A 90 0.05 -15.51 -3.31
N GLU A 91 0.82 -15.14 -2.29
CA GLU A 91 0.32 -14.58 -1.02
C GLU A 91 0.55 -13.06 -0.99
N LEU A 92 -0.50 -12.33 -0.67
CA LEU A 92 -0.44 -10.90 -0.38
C LEU A 92 -0.20 -10.69 1.12
N TYR A 93 0.73 -9.81 1.47
CA TYR A 93 1.02 -9.51 2.87
C TYR A 93 1.61 -8.12 3.07
N PHE A 94 1.49 -7.62 4.30
CA PHE A 94 2.26 -6.47 4.77
C PHE A 94 3.43 -6.89 5.65
N TYR A 95 4.47 -6.07 5.70
CA TYR A 95 5.47 -6.12 6.75
C TYR A 95 6.01 -4.72 7.06
N ASN A 96 6.55 -4.55 8.27
CA ASN A 96 7.16 -3.30 8.71
C ASN A 96 8.70 -3.40 8.57
N GLU A 97 9.36 -2.34 8.08
CA GLU A 97 10.82 -2.30 7.93
C GLU A 97 11.58 -2.60 9.24
N THR A 98 11.03 -2.17 10.38
CA THR A 98 11.64 -2.37 11.70
C THR A 98 11.48 -3.80 12.23
N GLN A 99 10.52 -4.55 11.68
CA GLN A 99 10.23 -5.94 12.05
C GLN A 99 10.05 -6.81 10.79
N PRO A 100 11.06 -6.92 9.92
CA PRO A 100 10.89 -7.48 8.57
C PRO A 100 10.62 -9.00 8.56
N THR A 101 10.80 -9.67 9.69
CA THR A 101 10.47 -11.10 9.86
C THR A 101 9.02 -11.34 10.23
N VAL A 102 8.29 -10.30 10.67
CA VAL A 102 6.87 -10.39 11.03
C VAL A 102 6.07 -9.97 9.80
N THR A 103 5.26 -10.89 9.29
CA THR A 103 4.40 -10.65 8.13
C THR A 103 2.94 -10.71 8.55
N TYR A 104 2.12 -9.92 7.87
CA TYR A 104 0.69 -9.80 8.11
C TYR A 104 -0.03 -10.24 6.83
N PRO A 105 -0.35 -11.54 6.71
CA PRO A 105 -0.96 -12.09 5.50
C PRO A 105 -2.38 -11.54 5.32
N ILE A 106 -2.71 -11.18 4.09
CA ILE A 106 -4.02 -10.67 3.70
C ILE A 106 -4.85 -11.78 3.05
N ARG A 107 -4.33 -12.39 1.98
CA ARG A 107 -4.98 -13.50 1.26
C ARG A 107 -4.03 -14.22 0.32
N ASN A 108 -4.46 -15.39 -0.13
CA ASN A 108 -3.83 -16.14 -1.22
C ASN A 108 -4.61 -15.95 -2.53
N ILE A 109 -3.88 -15.92 -3.63
CA ILE A 109 -4.35 -15.87 -5.01
C ILE A 109 -3.86 -17.16 -5.66
N ASN A 110 -4.78 -17.97 -6.20
CA ASN A 110 -4.44 -19.29 -6.75
C ASN A 110 -4.20 -19.27 -8.27
N ASP A 111 -4.42 -18.11 -8.91
CA ASP A 111 -4.36 -17.91 -10.35
C ASP A 111 -3.68 -16.58 -10.70
N TYR A 112 -2.55 -16.31 -10.04
CA TYR A 112 -1.85 -15.03 -10.14
C TYR A 112 -1.28 -14.75 -11.53
N ILE A 113 -1.02 -15.79 -12.34
CA ILE A 113 -0.66 -15.67 -13.76
C ILE A 113 -1.83 -15.40 -14.71
N SER A 114 -3.05 -15.21 -14.20
CA SER A 114 -4.18 -14.86 -15.05
C SER A 114 -4.02 -13.46 -15.65
N GLU A 115 -4.67 -13.21 -16.79
CA GLU A 115 -4.70 -11.87 -17.42
C GLU A 115 -5.25 -10.79 -16.47
N GLY A 116 -6.06 -11.16 -15.49
CA GLY A 116 -6.60 -10.24 -14.48
C GLY A 116 -5.56 -9.64 -13.53
N TYR A 117 -4.36 -10.21 -13.47
CA TYR A 117 -3.21 -9.70 -12.68
C TYR A 117 -2.06 -9.26 -13.57
N ARG A 118 -2.28 -9.10 -14.88
CA ARG A 118 -1.23 -8.65 -15.79
C ARG A 118 -0.96 -7.17 -15.61
N CYS A 119 0.29 -6.78 -15.82
CA CYS A 119 0.65 -5.38 -15.99
C CYS A 119 1.51 -5.15 -17.25
N TYR A 120 1.46 -3.93 -17.76
CA TYR A 120 2.09 -3.54 -19.03
C TYR A 120 2.97 -2.32 -18.82
N ARG A 121 4.23 -2.43 -19.26
CA ARG A 121 5.14 -1.29 -19.37
C ARG A 121 4.74 -0.46 -20.60
N VAL A 122 4.49 0.83 -20.41
CA VAL A 122 4.21 1.80 -21.47
C VAL A 122 5.50 2.56 -21.76
N TYR A 123 5.90 2.58 -23.02
CA TYR A 123 7.17 3.17 -23.45
C TYR A 123 6.93 4.48 -24.19
N ASP A 124 7.85 5.44 -24.03
CA ASP A 124 7.93 6.60 -24.92
C ASP A 124 8.65 6.27 -26.24
N ASP A 125 8.74 7.27 -27.12
CA ASP A 125 9.44 7.16 -28.42
C ASP A 125 10.94 6.82 -28.30
N TYR A 126 11.53 6.97 -27.11
CA TYR A 126 12.92 6.64 -26.80
C TYR A 126 13.06 5.26 -26.11
N HIS A 127 11.99 4.46 -26.08
CA HIS A 127 11.93 3.16 -25.39
C HIS A 127 12.20 3.24 -23.88
N ARG A 128 11.87 4.37 -23.24
CA ARG A 128 11.91 4.50 -21.79
C ARG A 128 10.56 4.17 -21.19
N VAL A 129 10.53 3.43 -20.09
CA VAL A 129 9.29 3.14 -19.35
C VAL A 129 8.77 4.45 -18.76
N THR A 130 7.55 4.83 -19.14
CA THR A 130 6.87 6.05 -18.67
C THR A 130 5.75 5.76 -17.68
N GLU A 131 5.12 4.59 -17.81
CA GLU A 131 3.96 4.18 -17.03
C GLU A 131 3.96 2.65 -16.92
N ILE A 132 3.48 2.11 -15.79
CA ILE A 132 3.04 0.73 -15.70
C ILE A 132 1.53 0.74 -15.54
N ARG A 133 0.84 0.06 -16.46
CA ARG A 133 -0.61 -0.14 -16.40
C ARG A 133 -0.91 -1.47 -15.74
N PHE A 134 -1.76 -1.44 -14.74
CA PHE A 134 -2.21 -2.62 -14.00
C PHE A 134 -3.62 -2.97 -14.43
N GLU A 135 -3.87 -4.25 -14.70
CA GLU A 135 -5.22 -4.77 -14.89
C GLU A 135 -5.93 -5.00 -13.55
N HIS A 136 -5.16 -5.24 -12.48
CA HIS A 136 -5.71 -5.45 -11.14
C HIS A 136 -5.59 -4.20 -10.26
N SER A 137 -6.67 -3.91 -9.55
CA SER A 137 -6.64 -3.02 -8.40
C SER A 137 -7.69 -3.45 -7.38
N GLU A 138 -7.38 -3.28 -6.10
CA GLU A 138 -8.35 -3.50 -5.03
C GLU A 138 -8.13 -2.59 -3.83
N SER A 139 -9.19 -2.36 -3.05
CA SER A 139 -9.11 -1.63 -1.79
C SER A 139 -8.70 -2.59 -0.68
N ILE A 140 -7.52 -2.38 -0.09
CA ILE A 140 -7.01 -3.18 1.02
C ILE A 140 -6.84 -2.29 2.24
N THR A 141 -7.35 -2.76 3.38
CA THR A 141 -7.13 -2.13 4.67
C THR A 141 -5.82 -2.64 5.28
N ILE A 142 -4.92 -1.72 5.61
CA ILE A 142 -3.65 -2.04 6.28
C ILE A 142 -3.98 -2.48 7.72
N PRO A 143 -3.54 -3.66 8.18
CA PRO A 143 -3.77 -4.09 9.55
C PRO A 143 -3.13 -3.12 10.55
N GLN A 144 -3.86 -2.76 11.61
CA GLN A 144 -3.41 -1.82 12.63
C GLN A 144 -2.07 -2.24 13.24
N GLU A 145 -1.85 -3.55 13.36
CA GLU A 145 -0.69 -4.15 13.98
C GLU A 145 0.61 -3.92 13.20
N VAL A 146 0.52 -3.51 11.92
CA VAL A 146 1.69 -3.19 11.08
C VAL A 146 2.30 -1.83 11.45
N PHE A 147 1.53 -0.93 12.07
CA PHE A 147 1.99 0.42 12.45
C PHE A 147 2.78 0.40 13.76
N THR A 148 4.03 -0.05 13.72
CA THR A 148 4.92 -0.16 14.90
C THR A 148 5.68 1.15 15.19
N GLY A 149 5.49 1.75 16.37
CA GLY A 149 6.15 3.04 16.73
C GLY A 149 5.58 4.27 16.01
N GLU A 150 5.95 5.49 16.41
CA GLU A 150 5.30 6.73 15.91
C GLU A 150 5.53 6.99 14.42
N THR A 151 6.71 6.70 13.88
CA THR A 151 7.00 6.82 12.44
C THR A 151 7.55 5.50 11.92
N GLY A 152 7.33 5.20 10.65
CA GLY A 152 7.96 4.02 10.05
C GLY A 152 7.68 3.86 8.56
N LEU A 153 8.07 2.68 8.07
CA LEU A 153 7.93 2.27 6.68
C LEU A 153 7.25 0.89 6.63
N ILE A 154 6.15 0.83 5.89
CA ILE A 154 5.37 -0.37 5.63
C ILE A 154 5.58 -0.78 4.18
N TYR A 155 5.67 -2.07 3.95
CA TYR A 155 5.71 -2.65 2.62
C TYR A 155 4.44 -3.46 2.39
N PHE A 156 3.77 -3.22 1.27
CA PHE A 156 2.84 -4.18 0.69
C PHE A 156 3.60 -5.01 -0.33
N ALA A 157 3.50 -6.34 -0.22
CA ALA A 157 4.30 -7.25 -1.02
C ALA A 157 3.48 -8.46 -1.50
N VAL A 158 3.93 -9.00 -2.62
CA VAL A 158 3.48 -10.26 -3.19
C VAL A 158 4.64 -11.24 -3.09
N LYS A 159 4.39 -12.45 -2.55
CA LYS A 159 5.35 -13.57 -2.59
C LYS A 159 4.67 -14.79 -3.22
N GLY A 160 5.46 -15.65 -3.84
CA GLY A 160 5.01 -16.93 -4.32
C GLY A 160 6.17 -17.78 -4.81
N GLU A 161 5.88 -19.02 -5.18
CA GLU A 161 6.89 -19.95 -5.70
C GLU A 161 7.00 -19.79 -7.21
N ASP A 162 8.22 -19.49 -7.69
CA ASP A 162 8.51 -19.45 -9.12
C ASP A 162 8.80 -20.86 -9.65
N ILE A 163 7.86 -21.42 -10.41
CA ILE A 163 7.95 -22.79 -10.93
C ILE A 163 9.00 -22.95 -12.03
N ASN A 164 9.48 -21.84 -12.62
CA ASN A 164 10.51 -21.85 -13.65
C ASN A 164 11.93 -21.82 -13.08
N ASN A 165 12.11 -21.70 -11.76
CA ASN A 165 13.42 -21.65 -11.13
C ASN A 165 14.12 -23.03 -11.15
N ARG A 166 14.89 -23.27 -12.21
CA ARG A 166 15.58 -24.55 -12.50
C ARG A 166 16.66 -24.94 -11.49
N ASP A 167 17.06 -24.06 -10.58
CA ASP A 167 18.17 -24.28 -9.65
C ASP A 167 17.74 -24.89 -8.31
N ASN A 168 16.44 -25.17 -8.08
CA ASN A 168 15.92 -25.72 -6.80
C ASN A 168 16.34 -24.93 -5.55
N ARG A 169 16.87 -23.72 -5.72
CA ARG A 169 16.99 -22.77 -4.62
C ARG A 169 15.60 -22.21 -4.46
N ILE A 170 14.89 -22.72 -3.45
CA ILE A 170 13.80 -21.98 -2.82
C ILE A 170 14.47 -20.73 -2.25
N GLU A 171 14.75 -19.75 -3.12
CA GLU A 171 14.94 -18.41 -2.67
C GLU A 171 13.55 -18.01 -2.20
N GLU A 172 13.32 -18.15 -0.89
CA GLU A 172 12.27 -17.41 -0.22
C GLU A 172 12.53 -15.96 -0.58
N TYR A 173 11.89 -15.50 -1.65
CA TYR A 173 12.06 -14.17 -2.18
C TYR A 173 11.55 -13.22 -1.11
N LYS A 174 12.48 -12.70 -0.31
CA LYS A 174 12.24 -11.62 0.64
C LYS A 174 12.03 -10.35 -0.17
N GLY A 175 10.80 -10.17 -0.67
CA GLY A 175 10.02 -8.93 -0.72
C GLY A 175 10.61 -7.60 -1.18
N HIS A 176 11.85 -7.50 -1.67
CA HIS A 176 12.48 -6.19 -1.89
C HIS A 176 12.28 -5.60 -3.29
N ILE A 177 12.06 -6.43 -4.33
CA ILE A 177 11.94 -5.96 -5.72
C ILE A 177 10.48 -5.73 -6.13
N THR A 178 9.53 -6.33 -5.42
CA THR A 178 8.10 -6.39 -5.83
C THR A 178 7.18 -5.62 -4.89
N SER A 179 7.71 -4.94 -3.88
CA SER A 179 6.91 -4.27 -2.84
C SER A 179 6.74 -2.78 -3.09
N CYS A 180 5.58 -2.23 -2.71
CA CYS A 180 5.39 -0.79 -2.65
C CYS A 180 5.60 -0.28 -1.21
N CYS A 181 6.35 0.81 -1.09
CA CYS A 181 6.75 1.46 0.15
C CYS A 181 5.73 2.50 0.60
N ILE A 182 5.30 2.45 1.86
CA ILE A 182 4.38 3.40 2.47
C ILE A 182 5.01 3.96 3.74
N TYR A 183 5.42 5.24 3.72
CA TYR A 183 5.85 5.92 4.94
C TYR A 183 4.63 6.30 5.76
N TYR A 184 4.74 6.21 7.08
CA TYR A 184 3.68 6.67 7.98
C TYR A 184 4.20 7.48 9.16
N HIS A 185 3.33 8.33 9.69
CA HIS A 185 3.46 9.01 10.97
C HIS A 185 2.15 8.86 11.75
N LYS A 186 2.23 8.38 12.98
CA LYS A 186 1.10 8.25 13.90
C LYS A 186 0.98 9.49 14.78
N ASN A 187 -0.25 9.84 15.08
CA ASN A 187 -0.59 10.86 16.05
C ASN A 187 -1.85 10.42 16.79
N GLY A 188 -1.64 9.69 17.89
CA GLY A 188 -2.75 9.09 18.65
C GLY A 188 -3.48 8.00 17.86
N ASP A 189 -4.77 8.22 17.60
CA ASP A 189 -5.63 7.33 16.83
C ASP A 189 -5.56 7.58 15.31
N LYS A 190 -4.73 8.53 14.87
CA LYS A 190 -4.57 8.89 13.47
C LYS A 190 -3.26 8.42 12.88
N VAL A 191 -3.28 8.15 11.58
CA VAL A 191 -2.11 7.86 10.76
C VAL A 191 -2.10 8.81 9.57
N ILE A 192 -0.95 9.42 9.32
CA ILE A 192 -0.66 10.14 8.09
C ILE A 192 0.26 9.26 7.24
N ILE A 193 -0.13 8.97 5.99
CA ILE A 193 0.69 8.22 5.04
C ILE A 193 1.37 9.15 4.02
N SER A 194 2.51 8.73 3.51
CA SER A 194 3.28 9.47 2.52
C SER A 194 4.06 8.55 1.58
N CYS A 195 4.30 9.02 0.36
CA CYS A 195 5.23 8.39 -0.58
C CYS A 195 6.69 8.82 -0.35
N GLN A 196 6.93 9.82 0.51
CA GLN A 196 8.24 10.31 0.88
C GLN A 196 8.47 10.15 2.38
N LYS A 197 9.73 9.88 2.75
CA LYS A 197 10.14 9.81 4.15
C LYS A 197 9.86 11.15 4.85
N PHE A 198 9.24 11.09 6.02
CA PHE A 198 9.14 12.26 6.91
C PHE A 198 10.55 12.66 7.35
N THR A 199 10.98 13.88 7.04
CA THR A 199 12.19 14.47 7.59
C THR A 199 11.86 15.09 8.93
N ASP A 200 12.71 14.89 9.95
CA ASP A 200 12.53 15.40 11.32
C ASP A 200 12.61 16.94 11.43
N GLU A 201 12.39 17.68 10.34
CA GLU A 201 12.37 19.13 10.30
C GLU A 201 10.91 19.63 10.28
N GLU A 202 10.26 19.63 11.45
CA GLU A 202 9.18 20.57 11.82
C GLU A 202 8.93 20.60 13.34
#